data_AF-A0A820H522-F1
#
_entry.id   AF-A0A820H522-F1
#
_cell.length_a   1.000
_cell.length_b   1.000
_cell.length_c   1.000
_cell.angle_alpha   90.00
_cell.angle_beta   90.00
_cell.angle_gamma   90.00
#
_symmetry.space_group_name_H-M   'P 1'
#
loop_
_entity.id
_entity.type
_entity.pdbx_description
1 polymer ?
#
loop_
_entity_poly.entity_id
_entity_poly.type
_entity_poly.pdbx_seq_one_letter_code
_entity_poly.pdbx_strand_id
1 'polypeptide(L)'
;SQGSHIIRFQIIQNTLPYRIFFGCISSEGISNTMNYDSSFVVGWFGHNEIYQHGIWNNNINIYGYDSNKIQTNDILYMIFDCDKRQIGLYHERLNKTHKLSVNIDKAPFPWQLLIILTHENDSVKILNQK
;
A
#
# COMPACT_ATOMS: atom_id res chain seq x y z
N SER A 1 -2.56 -4.40 17.99
CA SER A 1 -3.59 -3.46 17.52
C SER A 1 -4.89 -4.22 17.27
N GLN A 2 -6.05 -3.58 17.45
CA GLN A 2 -7.37 -4.13 17.14
C GLN A 2 -8.12 -3.17 16.22
N GLY A 3 -9.15 -3.68 15.55
CA GLY A 3 -10.06 -2.90 14.72
C GLY A 3 -9.57 -2.62 13.30
N SER A 4 -10.37 -1.81 12.61
CA SER A 4 -10.12 -1.38 11.24
C SER A 4 -9.81 0.11 11.20
N HIS A 5 -8.68 0.45 10.57
CA HIS A 5 -8.20 1.83 10.45
C HIS A 5 -8.14 2.20 8.97
N ILE A 6 -8.65 3.38 8.60
CA ILE A 6 -8.76 3.79 7.20
C ILE A 6 -8.05 5.13 7.01
N ILE A 7 -7.12 5.22 6.06
CA ILE A 7 -6.45 6.46 5.70
C ILE A 7 -6.76 6.75 4.24
N ARG A 8 -7.18 7.99 3.97
CA ARG A 8 -7.56 8.45 2.63
C ARG A 8 -6.44 9.28 2.04
N PHE A 9 -6.14 9.03 0.77
CA PHE A 9 -5.13 9.75 0.01
C PHE A 9 -5.74 10.27 -1.29
N GLN A 10 -5.33 11.47 -1.68
CA GLN A 10 -5.50 11.96 -3.04
C GLN A 10 -4.15 11.92 -3.76
N ILE A 11 -4.10 11.34 -4.95
CA ILE A 11 -2.93 11.46 -5.83
C ILE A 11 -2.89 12.88 -6.38
N ILE A 12 -1.90 13.67 -5.97
CA ILE A 12 -1.75 15.05 -6.45
C ILE A 12 -0.94 15.06 -7.75
N GLN A 13 0.12 14.27 -7.79
CA GLN A 13 0.95 14.08 -8.97
C GLN A 13 1.53 12.67 -8.94
N ASN A 14 1.46 11.97 -10.08
CA ASN A 14 2.20 10.73 -10.30
C ASN A 14 2.98 10.85 -11.62
N THR A 15 4.29 10.68 -11.57
CA THR A 15 5.12 10.65 -12.77
C THR A 15 5.02 9.29 -13.44
N LEU A 16 4.96 9.25 -14.77
CA LEU A 16 4.94 7.99 -15.52
C LEU A 16 6.36 7.44 -15.74
N PRO A 17 6.57 6.12 -15.57
CA PRO A 17 5.58 5.13 -15.13
C PRO A 17 5.25 5.28 -13.63
N TYR A 18 3.99 5.01 -13.25
CA TYR A 18 3.54 5.09 -11.85
C TYR A 18 4.42 4.23 -10.94
N ARG A 19 5.00 4.83 -9.88
CA ARG A 19 5.90 4.18 -8.92
C ARG A 19 5.72 4.71 -7.49
N ILE A 20 4.46 4.81 -7.06
CA ILE A 20 4.12 5.13 -5.68
C ILE A 20 3.76 3.85 -4.93
N PHE A 21 4.48 3.58 -3.85
CA PHE A 21 4.19 2.45 -2.96
C PHE A 21 3.13 2.84 -1.94
N PHE A 22 2.14 1.96 -1.77
CA PHE A 22 1.17 2.04 -0.68
C PHE A 22 1.16 0.71 0.06
N GLY A 23 1.43 0.74 1.37
CA GLY A 23 1.46 -0.47 2.15
C GLY A 23 1.63 -0.25 3.64
N CYS A 24 2.06 -1.30 4.30
CA CYS A 24 2.41 -1.30 5.70
C CYS A 24 3.78 -1.91 5.94
N ILE A 25 4.40 -1.48 7.03
CA ILE A 25 5.59 -2.12 7.60
C ILE A 25 5.33 -2.40 9.08
N SER A 26 5.83 -3.53 9.59
CA SER A 26 5.86 -3.76 11.04
C SER A 26 6.83 -2.79 11.72
N SER A 27 6.47 -2.26 12.89
CA SER A 27 7.37 -1.38 13.65
C SER A 27 8.67 -2.06 14.10
N GLU A 28 8.68 -3.39 14.20
CA GLU A 28 9.91 -4.14 14.50
C GLU A 28 10.90 -4.18 13.32
N GLY A 29 10.42 -3.90 12.11
CA GLY A 29 11.21 -3.91 10.87
C GLY A 29 11.84 -2.57 10.50
N ILE A 30 11.74 -1.53 11.33
CA ILE A 30 12.30 -0.20 11.06
C ILE A 30 13.81 -0.24 11.32
N SER A 31 14.56 -0.74 10.34
CA SER A 31 16.00 -0.54 10.20
C SER A 31 16.28 0.85 9.61
N ASN A 32 17.50 1.36 9.77
CA ASN A 32 17.98 2.62 9.17
C ASN A 32 17.88 2.66 7.63
N THR A 33 17.61 1.51 6.97
CA THR A 33 17.31 1.41 5.55
C THR A 33 15.92 0.78 5.35
N MET A 34 14.91 1.63 5.17
CA MET A 34 13.59 1.16 4.71
C MET A 34 13.70 0.68 3.27
N ASN A 35 13.48 -0.62 3.05
CA ASN A 35 13.36 -1.20 1.72
C ASN A 35 12.00 -1.90 1.58
N TYR A 36 11.30 -1.68 0.47
CA TYR A 36 9.98 -2.25 0.22
C TYR A 36 10.02 -3.77 -0.01
N ASP A 37 11.21 -4.33 -0.26
CA ASP A 37 11.47 -5.76 -0.36
C ASP A 37 11.75 -6.44 1.00
N SER A 38 11.57 -5.73 2.12
CA SER A 38 11.78 -6.28 3.45
C SER A 38 10.72 -7.34 3.82
N SER A 39 11.11 -8.32 4.64
CA SER A 39 10.20 -9.35 5.18
C SER A 39 9.07 -8.77 6.03
N PHE A 40 9.24 -7.54 6.51
CA PHE A 40 8.28 -6.81 7.33
C PHE A 40 7.27 -5.98 6.53
N VAL A 41 7.41 -5.92 5.21
CA VAL A 41 6.61 -5.05 4.32
C VAL A 41 5.53 -5.85 3.59
N VAL A 42 4.34 -5.24 3.50
CA VAL A 42 3.23 -5.70 2.68
C VAL A 42 2.59 -4.51 1.96
N GLY A 43 2.37 -4.59 0.65
CA GLY A 43 1.77 -3.47 -0.10
C GLY A 43 1.72 -3.64 -1.61
N TRP A 44 1.41 -2.54 -2.28
CA TRP A 44 1.26 -2.41 -3.73
C TRP A 44 2.22 -1.35 -4.27
N PHE A 45 2.73 -1.57 -5.48
CA PHE A 45 3.69 -0.69 -6.13
C PHE A 45 3.43 -0.50 -7.64
N GLY A 46 4.36 0.14 -8.35
CA GLY A 46 4.30 0.24 -9.81
C GLY A 46 4.33 -1.11 -10.52
N HIS A 47 4.07 -1.09 -11.84
CA HIS A 47 4.07 -2.28 -12.70
C HIS A 47 3.22 -3.46 -12.20
N ASN A 48 2.10 -3.15 -11.53
CA ASN A 48 1.19 -4.12 -10.91
C ASN A 48 1.83 -4.97 -9.80
N GLU A 49 2.98 -4.57 -9.29
CA GLU A 49 3.70 -5.32 -8.27
C GLU A 49 2.96 -5.25 -6.93
N ILE A 50 2.87 -6.41 -6.29
CA ILE A 50 2.54 -6.55 -4.88
C ILE A 50 3.77 -7.04 -4.14
N TYR A 51 3.94 -6.62 -2.90
CA TYR A 51 4.98 -7.10 -2.00
C TYR A 51 4.31 -7.74 -0.80
N GLN A 52 4.70 -8.97 -0.47
CA GLN A 52 4.27 -9.69 0.73
C GLN A 52 5.48 -10.40 1.34
N HIS A 53 6.03 -9.81 2.39
CA HIS A 53 7.12 -10.39 3.19
C HIS A 53 8.38 -10.70 2.37
N GLY A 54 8.86 -9.70 1.64
CA GLY A 54 10.04 -9.77 0.79
C GLY A 54 9.91 -10.62 -0.48
N ILE A 55 8.69 -11.07 -0.78
CA ILE A 55 8.36 -11.72 -2.04
C ILE A 55 7.47 -10.76 -2.81
N TRP A 56 7.75 -10.59 -4.11
CA TRP A 56 6.91 -9.80 -5.00
C TRP A 56 6.24 -10.66 -6.08
N ASN A 57 5.10 -10.18 -6.56
CA ASN A 57 4.36 -10.78 -7.68
C ASN A 57 3.67 -9.65 -8.46
N ASN A 58 3.53 -9.76 -9.77
CA ASN A 58 2.85 -8.76 -10.61
C ASN A 58 1.71 -9.36 -11.46
N ASN A 59 1.28 -10.58 -11.15
CA ASN A 59 0.25 -11.27 -11.89
C ASN A 59 -1.14 -10.68 -11.60
N ILE A 60 -1.56 -9.78 -12.47
CA ILE A 60 -2.86 -9.11 -12.42
C ILE A 60 -4.04 -10.08 -12.39
N ASN A 61 -3.93 -11.27 -13.00
CA ASN A 61 -5.03 -12.25 -13.01
C ASN A 61 -5.26 -12.87 -11.63
N ILE A 62 -4.26 -12.85 -10.75
CA ILE A 62 -4.34 -13.39 -9.39
C ILE A 62 -4.80 -12.32 -8.41
N TYR A 63 -4.21 -11.11 -8.48
CA TYR A 63 -4.42 -10.07 -7.47
C TYR A 63 -5.38 -8.95 -7.90
N GLY A 64 -5.71 -8.89 -9.18
CA GLY A 64 -6.61 -7.90 -9.77
C GLY A 64 -6.07 -6.46 -9.75
N TYR A 65 -4.87 -6.24 -9.23
CA TYR A 65 -4.25 -4.92 -9.08
C TYR A 65 -3.65 -4.44 -10.40
N ASP A 66 -4.11 -3.28 -10.86
CA ASP A 66 -3.64 -2.62 -12.09
C ASP A 66 -3.16 -1.21 -11.78
N SER A 67 -1.85 -1.04 -11.59
CA SER A 67 -1.25 0.25 -11.28
C SER A 67 -1.40 1.26 -12.42
N ASN A 68 -1.58 0.80 -13.67
CA ASN A 68 -1.74 1.69 -14.83
C ASN A 68 -3.10 2.40 -14.84
N LYS A 69 -4.04 1.98 -13.98
CA LYS A 69 -5.33 2.66 -13.85
C LYS A 69 -5.30 3.82 -12.87
N ILE A 70 -4.24 3.98 -12.08
CA ILE A 70 -4.10 5.06 -11.10
C ILE A 70 -3.64 6.34 -11.80
N GLN A 71 -4.35 7.44 -11.58
CA GLN A 71 -4.08 8.74 -12.18
C GLN A 71 -4.17 9.87 -11.15
N THR A 72 -3.61 11.04 -11.50
CA THR A 72 -3.80 12.29 -10.77
C THR A 72 -5.29 12.53 -10.45
N ASN A 73 -5.53 13.05 -9.24
CA ASN A 73 -6.83 13.27 -8.60
C ASN A 73 -7.58 12.02 -8.14
N ASP A 74 -7.06 10.81 -8.35
CA ASP A 74 -7.67 9.63 -7.78
C ASP A 74 -7.60 9.65 -6.24
N ILE A 75 -8.68 9.15 -5.62
CA ILE A 75 -8.76 8.95 -4.18
C ILE A 75 -8.57 7.46 -3.89
N LEU A 76 -7.56 7.17 -3.07
CA LEU A 76 -7.23 5.83 -2.60
C LEU A 76 -7.44 5.75 -1.08
N TYR A 77 -7.90 4.59 -0.63
CA TYR A 77 -8.14 4.29 0.77
C TYR A 77 -7.22 3.14 1.17
N MET A 78 -6.27 3.41 2.06
CA MET A 78 -5.54 2.35 2.76
C MET A 78 -6.35 1.91 3.97
N ILE A 79 -6.64 0.62 4.02
CA ILE A 79 -7.44 -0.01 5.07
C ILE A 79 -6.51 -0.98 5.81
N PHE A 80 -6.35 -0.81 7.11
CA PHE A 80 -5.62 -1.73 7.98
C PHE A 80 -6.65 -2.46 8.84
N ASP A 81 -6.92 -3.72 8.53
CA ASP A 81 -7.87 -4.55 9.27
C ASP A 81 -7.07 -5.49 10.16
N CYS A 82 -6.82 -5.05 11.40
CA CYS A 82 -5.98 -5.76 12.36
C CYS A 82 -6.65 -7.06 12.81
N ASP A 83 -7.99 -7.06 12.90
CA ASP A 83 -8.76 -8.22 13.36
C ASP A 83 -8.69 -9.35 12.33
N LYS A 84 -8.76 -9.02 11.03
CA LYS A 84 -8.62 -9.99 9.94
C LYS A 84 -7.19 -10.18 9.44
N ARG A 85 -6.21 -9.50 10.06
CA ARG A 85 -4.79 -9.57 9.70
C ARG A 85 -4.57 -9.33 8.20
N GLN A 86 -5.13 -8.25 7.67
CA GLN A 86 -5.02 -7.90 6.26
C GLN A 86 -4.91 -6.38 6.08
N ILE A 87 -4.35 -5.98 4.94
CA ILE A 87 -4.46 -4.62 4.44
C ILE A 87 -5.31 -4.58 3.17
N GLY A 88 -5.93 -3.44 2.91
CA GLY A 88 -6.73 -3.17 1.72
C GLY A 88 -6.35 -1.86 1.05
N LEU A 89 -6.40 -1.83 -0.27
CA LEU A 89 -6.31 -0.63 -1.09
C LEU A 89 -7.60 -0.50 -1.89
N TYR A 90 -8.47 0.42 -1.48
CA TYR A 90 -9.69 0.72 -2.22
C TYR A 90 -9.51 1.96 -3.10
N HIS A 91 -9.85 1.83 -4.37
CA HIS A 91 -9.78 2.89 -5.37
C HIS A 91 -11.20 3.42 -5.64
N GLU A 92 -11.44 4.69 -5.30
CA GLU A 92 -12.79 5.27 -5.29
C GLU A 92 -13.43 5.33 -6.68
N ARG A 93 -12.73 5.95 -7.65
CA ARG A 93 -13.22 6.09 -9.03
C ARG A 93 -13.50 4.75 -9.71
N LEU A 94 -12.67 3.74 -9.47
CA LEU A 94 -12.83 2.42 -10.08
C LEU A 94 -13.82 1.53 -9.30
N ASN A 95 -14.21 1.93 -8.10
CA ASN A 95 -14.99 1.12 -7.16
C ASN A 95 -14.40 -0.30 -6.99
N LYS A 96 -13.08 -0.37 -6.78
CA LYS A 96 -12.34 -1.65 -6.65
C LYS A 96 -11.53 -1.68 -5.37
N THR A 97 -11.55 -2.81 -4.68
CA THR A 97 -10.72 -3.06 -3.50
C THR A 97 -9.75 -4.20 -3.78
N HIS A 98 -8.47 -3.96 -3.54
CA HIS A 98 -7.44 -5.00 -3.49
C HIS A 98 -7.15 -5.32 -2.02
N LYS A 99 -6.94 -6.59 -1.69
CA LYS A 99 -6.64 -7.01 -0.31
C LYS A 99 -5.43 -7.91 -0.31
N LEU A 100 -4.56 -7.74 0.70
CA LEU A 100 -3.43 -8.61 0.96
C LEU A 100 -3.51 -9.09 2.40
N SER A 101 -3.46 -10.41 2.59
CA SER A 101 -3.28 -11.00 3.92
C SER A 101 -1.87 -10.72 4.42
N VAL A 102 -1.75 -10.45 5.72
CA VAL A 102 -0.48 -10.20 6.39
C VAL A 102 -0.20 -11.36 7.33
N ASN A 103 0.93 -12.04 7.12
CA ASN A 103 1.44 -13.00 8.08
C ASN A 103 2.07 -12.24 9.26
N ILE A 104 1.40 -12.27 10.41
CA ILE A 104 1.83 -11.57 11.62
C ILE A 104 3.10 -12.15 12.25
N ASP A 105 3.48 -13.38 11.93
CA ASP A 105 4.75 -13.96 12.38
C ASP A 105 5.94 -13.35 11.62
N LYS A 106 5.68 -12.78 10.43
CA LYS A 106 6.68 -12.09 9.60
C LYS A 106 6.61 -10.57 9.72
N ALA A 107 5.41 -10.02 9.87
CA ALA A 107 5.17 -8.59 10.06
C ALA A 107 4.26 -8.38 11.29
N PRO A 108 4.80 -8.44 12.51
CA PRO A 108 4.01 -8.32 13.73
C PRO A 108 3.42 -6.92 13.90
N PHE A 109 2.43 -6.80 14.78
CA PHE A 109 1.91 -5.50 15.19
C PHE A 109 2.90 -4.73 16.09
N PRO A 110 2.81 -3.39 16.15
CA PRO A 110 1.93 -2.52 15.36
C PRO A 110 2.41 -2.35 13.91
N TRP A 111 1.45 -2.19 13.00
CA TRP A 111 1.72 -1.81 11.62
C TRP A 111 1.74 -0.30 11.49
N GLN A 112 2.69 0.19 10.70
CA GLN A 112 2.79 1.58 10.31
C GLN A 112 2.48 1.72 8.82
N LEU A 113 1.89 2.87 8.46
CA LEU A 113 1.72 3.26 7.07
C LEU A 113 3.09 3.44 6.43
N LEU A 114 3.33 2.77 5.30
CA LEU A 114 4.51 2.97 4.47
C LEU A 114 4.07 3.52 3.12
N ILE A 115 4.62 4.69 2.77
CA ILE A 115 4.46 5.32 1.46
C ILE A 115 5.85 5.62 0.93
N ILE A 116 6.12 5.19 -0.30
CA ILE A 116 7.38 5.48 -0.99
C ILE A 116 7.04 6.21 -2.28
N LEU A 117 7.59 7.41 -2.42
CA LEU A 117 7.48 8.26 -3.59
C LEU A 117 8.81 8.14 -4.34
N THR A 118 8.79 7.57 -5.55
CA THR A 118 10.04 7.21 -6.24
C THR A 118 10.51 8.30 -7.19
N HIS A 119 9.59 9.01 -7.84
CA HIS A 119 9.94 10.13 -8.71
C HIS A 119 9.93 11.45 -7.93
N GLU A 120 10.78 12.38 -8.36
CA GLU A 120 10.95 13.70 -7.72
C GLU A 120 9.63 14.48 -7.59
N ASN A 121 8.73 14.33 -8.56
CA ASN A 121 7.44 15.03 -8.60
C ASN A 121 6.27 14.19 -8.07
N ASP A 122 6.49 12.95 -7.61
CA ASP A 122 5.42 12.16 -7.02
C ASP A 122 4.93 12.85 -5.75
N SER A 123 3.62 13.02 -5.62
CA SER A 123 3.03 13.62 -4.44
C SER A 123 1.64 13.08 -4.15
N VAL A 124 1.39 12.85 -2.86
CA VAL A 124 0.13 12.37 -2.32
C VAL A 124 -0.29 13.27 -1.18
N LYS A 125 -1.59 13.52 -1.07
CA LYS A 125 -2.16 14.30 0.02
C LYS A 125 -2.98 13.39 0.92
N ILE A 126 -2.67 13.37 2.21
CA ILE A 126 -3.53 12.73 3.21
C ILE A 126 -4.80 13.58 3.36
N LEU A 127 -5.95 12.93 3.25
CA LEU A 127 -7.25 13.57 3.44
C LEU A 127 -7.73 13.28 4.87
N ASN A 128 -8.14 14.32 5.59
CA ASN A 128 -8.70 14.17 6.92
C ASN A 128 -9.97 13.31 6.88
N GLN A 129 -10.12 12.46 7.91
CA GLN A 129 -11.39 11.82 8.18
C GLN A 129 -12.40 12.91 8.58
N LYS A 130 -13.56 12.93 7.92
CA LYS A 130 -14.71 13.71 8.39
C LYS A 130 -15.46 12.89 9.43
#